data_AF-A0A6G9Z809-F1
#
_entry.id   AF-A0A6G9Z809-F1
#
_cell.length_a   1.000
_cell.length_b   1.000
_cell.length_c   1.000
_cell.angle_alpha   90.00
_cell.angle_beta   90.00
_cell.angle_gamma   90.00
#
_symmetry.space_group_name_H-M   'P 1'
#
loop_
_entity.id
_entity.type
_entity.pdbx_description
1 polymer ?
#
loop_
_entity_poly.entity_id
_entity_poly.type
_entity_poly.pdbx_seq_one_letter_code
_entity_poly.pdbx_strand_id
1 'polypeptide(L)'
;MPMNHDMGLMAAMLPVWFRLAWFIALIVVAGLHVWHAAALRGQPRWWHGVHTVMAVGMAAMYAADPMKQAGLDRALFAVFTVVAAGLVAVTAAVGLREGAANPLWALTVLDAAAMAYMSAVMLWPQAIGHVVSWVVIAYLCVDAIGWMFGVWDRLAVLRRESIGLAGHDSADVRVSLAVMAASMAYMLAAMM
;
A
#
# COMPACT_ATOMS: atom_id res chain seq x y z
N MET A 1 -19.79 -4.68 -32.16
CA MET A 1 -19.40 -3.35 -31.66
C MET A 1 -19.54 -3.31 -30.14
N PRO A 2 -18.52 -3.70 -29.36
CA PRO A 2 -18.55 -3.63 -27.89
C PRO A 2 -17.85 -2.38 -27.29
N MET A 3 -17.11 -1.62 -28.10
CA MET A 3 -16.22 -0.53 -27.64
C MET A 3 -16.91 0.60 -26.84
N ASN A 4 -18.22 0.78 -26.99
CA ASN A 4 -18.91 1.93 -26.42
C ASN A 4 -19.27 1.73 -24.94
N HIS A 5 -19.37 0.48 -24.47
CA HIS A 5 -19.64 0.18 -23.05
C HIS A 5 -18.39 0.27 -22.19
N ASP A 6 -17.24 -0.18 -22.70
CA ASP A 6 -15.97 -0.20 -21.95
C ASP A 6 -15.43 1.22 -21.71
N MET A 7 -15.55 2.13 -22.69
CA MET A 7 -15.23 3.55 -22.50
C MET A 7 -16.12 4.23 -21.45
N GLY A 8 -17.38 3.83 -21.35
CA GLY A 8 -18.31 4.34 -20.33
C GLY A 8 -17.98 3.86 -18.92
N LEU A 9 -17.51 2.62 -18.78
CA LEU A 9 -17.13 2.02 -17.49
C LEU A 9 -15.82 2.61 -16.95
N MET A 10 -14.80 2.84 -17.79
CA MET A 10 -13.55 3.47 -17.35
C MET A 10 -13.74 4.94 -16.94
N ALA A 11 -14.58 5.70 -17.65
CA ALA A 11 -14.96 7.06 -17.24
C ALA A 11 -15.83 7.07 -15.96
N ALA A 12 -16.56 5.98 -15.69
CA ALA A 12 -17.42 5.83 -14.52
C ALA A 12 -16.68 5.36 -13.24
N MET A 13 -15.53 4.69 -13.38
CA MET A 13 -14.75 4.22 -12.22
C MET A 13 -13.87 5.29 -11.58
N LEU A 14 -13.58 6.42 -12.22
CA LEU A 14 -12.85 7.51 -11.55
C LEU A 14 -13.49 8.88 -11.82
N PRO A 15 -14.72 9.11 -11.35
CA PRO A 15 -15.24 10.47 -11.29
C PRO A 15 -14.28 11.35 -10.48
N VAL A 16 -14.07 12.58 -10.92
CA VAL A 16 -13.10 13.50 -10.29
C VAL A 16 -13.34 13.64 -8.77
N TRP A 17 -14.60 13.68 -8.34
CA TRP A 17 -14.94 13.77 -6.92
C TRP A 17 -14.49 12.55 -6.11
N PHE A 18 -14.54 11.35 -6.70
CA PHE A 18 -14.13 10.11 -6.04
C PHE A 18 -12.60 10.03 -5.93
N ARG A 19 -11.91 10.45 -6.99
CA ARG A 19 -10.44 10.61 -7.00
C ARG A 19 -9.97 11.59 -5.92
N LEU A 20 -10.65 12.74 -5.81
CA LEU A 20 -10.37 13.74 -4.78
C LEU A 20 -10.63 13.20 -3.37
N ALA A 21 -11.68 12.40 -3.17
CA ALA A 21 -11.97 11.79 -1.88
C ALA A 21 -10.82 10.85 -1.44
N TRP A 22 -10.34 9.98 -2.32
CA TRP A 22 -9.17 9.13 -2.04
C TRP A 22 -7.90 9.94 -1.81
N PHE A 23 -7.64 10.95 -2.63
CA PHE A 23 -6.50 11.84 -2.46
C PHE A 23 -6.50 12.47 -1.06
N ILE A 24 -7.62 13.08 -0.64
CA ILE A 24 -7.74 13.70 0.68
C ILE A 24 -7.56 12.67 1.80
N ALA A 25 -8.19 11.50 1.69
CA ALA A 25 -8.04 10.43 2.67
C ALA A 25 -6.57 10.01 2.82
N LEU A 26 -5.84 9.87 1.72
CA LEU A 26 -4.43 9.47 1.72
C LEU A 26 -3.49 10.57 2.26
N ILE A 27 -3.81 11.84 2.05
CA ILE A 27 -3.08 12.95 2.69
C ILE A 27 -3.27 12.92 4.22
N VAL A 28 -4.48 12.66 4.70
CA VAL A 28 -4.76 12.49 6.14
C VAL A 28 -3.98 11.29 6.69
N VAL A 29 -4.02 10.15 6.00
CA VAL A 29 -3.23 8.96 6.36
C VAL A 29 -1.75 9.28 6.42
N ALA A 30 -1.18 9.92 5.39
CA ALA A 30 0.23 10.30 5.40
C ALA A 30 0.57 11.20 6.60
N GLY A 31 -0.28 12.17 6.92
CA GLY A 31 -0.13 13.02 8.11
C GLY A 31 -0.12 12.23 9.42
N LEU A 32 -1.03 11.27 9.59
CA LEU A 32 -1.09 10.39 10.76
C LEU A 32 0.18 9.55 10.89
N HIS A 33 0.66 8.95 9.80
CA HIS A 33 1.89 8.15 9.83
C HIS A 33 3.14 9.02 10.06
N VAL A 34 3.20 10.26 9.56
CA VAL A 34 4.27 11.21 9.89
C VAL A 34 4.25 11.55 11.38
N TRP A 35 3.07 11.82 11.94
CA TRP A 35 2.91 12.11 13.37
C TRP A 35 3.42 10.95 14.23
N HIS A 36 3.00 9.72 13.92
CA HIS A 36 3.48 8.53 14.63
C HIS A 36 4.98 8.31 14.45
N ALA A 37 5.51 8.50 13.25
CA ALA A 37 6.94 8.41 13.00
C ALA A 37 7.74 9.45 13.81
N ALA A 38 7.21 10.66 13.98
CA ALA A 38 7.85 11.70 14.78
C ALA A 38 7.80 11.40 16.29
N ALA A 39 6.71 10.79 16.77
CA ALA A 39 6.51 10.47 18.18
C ALA A 39 7.25 9.20 18.64
N LEU A 40 7.48 8.25 17.74
CA LEU A 40 8.00 6.92 18.07
C LEU A 40 9.50 6.78 17.76
N ARG A 41 10.12 5.73 18.30
CA ARG A 41 11.54 5.39 18.09
C ARG A 41 11.68 3.92 17.69
N GLY A 42 12.84 3.56 17.12
CA GLY A 42 13.13 2.18 16.74
C GLY A 42 12.32 1.69 15.53
N GLN A 43 11.89 0.43 15.54
CA GLN A 43 11.17 -0.20 14.42
C GLN A 43 9.82 0.48 14.11
N PRO A 44 8.95 0.84 15.08
CA PRO A 44 7.69 1.54 14.80
C PRO A 44 7.85 2.81 13.98
N ARG A 45 8.86 3.63 14.30
CA ARG A 45 9.16 4.83 13.52
C ARG A 45 9.40 4.53 12.05
N TRP A 46 10.22 3.52 11.77
CA TRP A 46 10.56 3.13 10.40
C TRP A 46 9.36 2.50 9.69
N TRP A 47 8.57 1.70 10.40
CA TRP A 47 7.34 1.12 9.88
C TRP A 47 6.36 2.23 9.46
N HIS A 48 6.11 3.23 10.31
CA HIS A 48 5.28 4.38 9.91
C HIS A 48 5.92 5.22 8.78
N GLY A 49 7.24 5.34 8.75
CA GLY A 49 7.95 6.02 7.66
C GLY A 49 7.73 5.37 6.30
N VAL A 50 7.74 4.04 6.23
CA VAL A 50 7.46 3.28 5.01
C VAL A 50 6.02 3.50 4.55
N HIS A 51 5.05 3.40 5.47
CA HIS A 51 3.65 3.65 5.16
C HIS A 51 3.40 5.09 4.72
N THR A 52 4.15 6.06 5.27
CA THR A 52 4.11 7.45 4.81
C THR A 52 4.53 7.55 3.34
N VAL A 53 5.66 6.94 2.96
CA VAL A 53 6.13 6.94 1.57
C VAL A 53 5.09 6.30 0.64
N MET A 54 4.49 5.19 1.05
CA MET A 54 3.43 4.53 0.29
C MET A 54 2.18 5.42 0.16
N ALA A 55 1.70 6.02 1.24
CA ALA A 55 0.53 6.91 1.23
C ALA A 55 0.74 8.13 0.34
N VAL A 56 1.92 8.74 0.38
CA VAL A 56 2.29 9.86 -0.49
C VAL A 56 2.32 9.44 -1.96
N GLY A 57 2.92 8.29 -2.29
CA GLY A 57 2.94 7.84 -3.68
C GLY A 57 1.55 7.43 -4.20
N MET A 58 0.70 6.83 -3.36
CA MET A 58 -0.71 6.59 -3.72
C MET A 58 -1.47 7.90 -3.94
N ALA A 59 -1.27 8.91 -3.09
CA ALA A 59 -1.86 10.22 -3.29
C ALA A 59 -1.39 10.85 -4.61
N ALA A 60 -0.10 10.73 -4.95
CA ALA A 60 0.44 11.19 -6.24
C ALA A 60 -0.20 10.46 -7.43
N MET A 61 -0.44 9.15 -7.32
CA MET A 61 -1.13 8.36 -8.34
C MET A 61 -2.58 8.83 -8.55
N TYR A 62 -3.32 9.11 -7.48
CA TYR A 62 -4.67 9.69 -7.58
C TYR A 62 -4.65 11.14 -8.07
N ALA A 63 -3.59 11.92 -7.81
CA ALA A 63 -3.49 13.30 -8.30
C ALA A 63 -3.18 13.35 -9.81
N ALA A 64 -2.58 12.30 -10.38
CA ALA A 64 -2.26 12.24 -11.79
C ALA A 64 -3.53 12.16 -12.67
N ASP A 65 -3.61 13.04 -13.67
CA ASP A 65 -4.69 13.04 -14.67
C ASP A 65 -4.15 12.96 -16.12
N PRO A 66 -4.44 11.88 -16.87
CA PRO A 66 -4.89 10.57 -16.39
C PRO A 66 -3.87 9.97 -15.40
N MET A 67 -4.17 8.82 -14.79
CA MET A 67 -3.24 8.10 -13.88
C MET A 67 -2.02 7.50 -14.60
N LYS A 68 -1.40 8.28 -15.48
CA LYS A 68 -0.20 8.03 -16.27
C LYS A 68 0.48 9.36 -16.51
N GLN A 69 1.68 9.52 -15.96
CA GLN A 69 2.56 10.64 -16.27
C GLN A 69 3.97 10.09 -16.40
N ALA A 70 4.52 10.08 -17.62
CA ALA A 70 5.73 9.32 -17.96
C ALA A 70 6.94 9.57 -17.02
N GLY A 71 7.08 10.77 -16.48
CA GLY A 71 8.12 11.08 -15.48
C GLY A 71 7.80 10.56 -14.07
N LEU A 72 6.55 10.73 -13.63
CA LEU A 72 6.06 10.29 -12.33
C LEU A 72 6.01 8.77 -12.24
N ASP A 73 5.52 8.08 -13.28
CA ASP A 73 5.35 6.62 -13.28
C ASP A 73 6.71 5.91 -13.13
N ARG A 74 7.74 6.39 -13.84
CA ARG A 74 9.11 5.87 -13.71
C ARG A 74 9.71 6.14 -12.33
N ALA A 75 9.47 7.33 -11.79
CA ALA A 75 9.95 7.69 -10.46
C ALA A 75 9.29 6.82 -9.38
N LEU A 76 7.97 6.66 -9.43
CA LEU A 76 7.22 5.80 -8.50
C LEU A 76 7.65 4.34 -8.64
N PHE A 77 7.83 3.83 -9.86
CA PHE A 77 8.33 2.47 -10.07
C PHE A 77 9.73 2.27 -9.47
N ALA A 78 10.65 3.20 -9.71
CA ALA A 78 12.00 3.13 -9.13
C ALA A 78 11.95 3.18 -7.59
N VAL A 79 11.20 4.12 -7.03
CA VAL A 79 11.05 4.28 -5.58
C VAL A 79 10.46 3.03 -4.96
N PHE A 80 9.33 2.54 -5.45
CA PHE A 80 8.65 1.39 -4.83
C PHE A 80 9.38 0.08 -5.04
N THR A 81 10.11 -0.08 -6.15
CA THR A 81 10.99 -1.25 -6.33
C THR A 81 12.14 -1.23 -5.31
N VAL A 82 12.78 -0.08 -5.10
CA VAL A 82 13.86 0.08 -4.11
C VAL A 82 13.32 -0.12 -2.69
N VAL A 83 12.16 0.46 -2.37
CA VAL A 83 11.51 0.29 -1.06
C VAL A 83 11.16 -1.17 -0.82
N ALA A 84 10.55 -1.86 -1.79
CA ALA A 84 10.20 -3.29 -1.66
C ALA A 84 11.45 -4.16 -1.47
N ALA A 85 12.49 -3.97 -2.29
CA ALA A 85 13.74 -4.71 -2.15
C ALA A 85 14.45 -4.43 -0.80
N GLY A 86 14.47 -3.16 -0.39
CA GLY A 86 15.01 -2.74 0.91
C GLY A 86 14.24 -3.35 2.07
N LEU A 87 12.91 -3.39 2.01
CA LEU A 87 12.05 -4.02 3.01
C LEU A 87 12.28 -5.52 3.09
N VAL A 88 12.47 -6.21 1.96
CA VAL A 88 12.82 -7.65 1.96
C VAL A 88 14.13 -7.87 2.73
N ALA A 89 15.16 -7.09 2.40
CA ALA A 89 16.46 -7.20 3.06
C ALA A 89 16.38 -6.87 4.55
N VAL A 90 15.69 -5.79 4.93
CA VAL A 90 15.51 -5.37 6.33
C VAL A 90 14.70 -6.40 7.12
N THR A 91 13.61 -6.90 6.56
CA THR A 91 12.76 -7.92 7.20
C THR A 91 13.55 -9.20 7.45
N ALA A 92 14.33 -9.65 6.46
CA ALA A 92 15.21 -10.82 6.60
C ALA A 92 16.29 -10.57 7.66
N ALA A 93 16.97 -9.41 7.62
CA ALA A 93 18.03 -9.08 8.56
C ALA A 93 17.51 -8.97 10.01
N VAL A 94 16.36 -8.33 10.21
CA VAL A 94 15.69 -8.25 11.51
C VAL A 94 15.26 -9.64 11.97
N GLY A 95 14.64 -10.44 11.12
CA GLY A 95 14.22 -11.80 11.47
C GLY A 95 15.39 -12.72 11.83
N LEU A 96 16.52 -12.61 11.13
CA LEU A 96 17.74 -13.35 11.47
C LEU A 96 18.34 -12.89 12.81
N ARG A 97 18.32 -11.58 13.09
CA ARG A 97 18.84 -11.02 14.35
C ARG A 97 17.96 -11.34 15.55
N GLU A 98 16.65 -11.37 15.37
CA GLU A 98 15.67 -11.59 16.44
C GLU A 98 15.29 -13.07 16.59
N GLY A 99 15.73 -13.95 15.69
CA GLY A 99 15.41 -15.38 15.72
C GLY A 99 13.99 -15.73 15.29
N ALA A 100 13.16 -14.73 14.99
CA ALA A 100 11.78 -14.88 14.57
C ALA A 100 11.39 -13.84 13.51
N ALA A 101 10.59 -14.26 12.53
CA ALA A 101 10.02 -13.36 11.53
C ALA A 101 8.81 -12.61 12.10
N ASN A 102 8.82 -11.28 11.99
CA ASN A 102 7.67 -10.45 12.34
C ASN A 102 6.65 -10.43 11.18
N PRO A 103 5.40 -10.88 11.40
CA PRO A 103 4.38 -10.91 10.35
C PRO A 103 4.02 -9.53 9.80
N LEU A 104 4.12 -8.45 10.61
CA LEU A 104 3.81 -7.09 10.15
C LEU A 104 4.82 -6.57 9.13
N TRP A 105 6.11 -6.92 9.29
CA TRP A 105 7.12 -6.61 8.30
C TRP A 105 6.90 -7.37 6.99
N ALA A 106 6.47 -8.64 7.09
CA ALA A 106 6.12 -9.44 5.91
C ALA A 106 4.91 -8.86 5.15
N LEU A 107 3.86 -8.45 5.86
CA LEU A 107 2.72 -7.73 5.25
C LEU A 107 3.18 -6.44 4.58
N THR A 108 4.02 -5.64 5.26
CA THR A 108 4.56 -4.39 4.69
C THR A 108 5.37 -4.64 3.41
N VAL A 109 6.11 -5.75 3.32
CA VAL A 109 6.82 -6.17 2.10
C VAL A 109 5.83 -6.45 0.96
N LEU A 110 4.76 -7.19 1.24
CA LEU A 110 3.74 -7.52 0.24
C LEU A 110 3.04 -6.25 -0.28
N ASP A 111 2.73 -5.30 0.61
CA ASP A 111 2.08 -4.05 0.22
C ASP A 111 3.02 -3.15 -0.59
N ALA A 112 4.32 -3.09 -0.22
CA ALA A 112 5.31 -2.38 -1.03
C ALA A 112 5.52 -3.05 -2.40
N ALA A 113 5.47 -4.37 -2.47
CA ALA A 113 5.50 -5.10 -3.74
C ALA A 113 4.25 -4.83 -4.59
N ALA A 114 3.08 -4.71 -3.97
CA ALA A 114 1.84 -4.31 -4.66
C ALA A 114 1.97 -2.89 -5.23
N MET A 115 2.53 -1.94 -4.48
CA MET A 115 2.82 -0.59 -5.00
C MET A 115 3.78 -0.60 -6.19
N ALA A 116 4.86 -1.39 -6.12
CA ALA A 116 5.79 -1.57 -7.23
C ALA A 116 5.09 -2.18 -8.44
N TYR A 117 4.25 -3.19 -8.22
CA TYR A 117 3.44 -3.82 -9.26
C TYR A 117 2.47 -2.84 -9.93
N MET A 118 1.73 -2.04 -9.16
CA MET A 118 0.80 -1.04 -9.68
C MET A 118 1.52 0.01 -10.54
N SER A 119 2.68 0.50 -10.08
CA SER A 119 3.50 1.41 -10.89
C SER A 119 4.05 0.76 -12.17
N ALA A 120 4.32 -0.56 -12.16
CA ALA A 120 4.67 -1.32 -13.35
C ALA A 120 3.50 -1.44 -14.34
N VAL A 121 2.26 -1.62 -13.85
CA VAL A 121 1.04 -1.62 -14.68
C VAL A 121 0.86 -0.28 -15.39
N MET A 122 1.13 0.83 -14.71
CA MET A 122 1.09 2.15 -15.35
C MET A 122 2.12 2.30 -16.47
N LEU A 123 3.34 1.80 -16.26
CA LEU A 123 4.47 1.95 -17.18
C LEU A 123 4.40 0.98 -18.37
N TRP A 124 3.98 -0.26 -18.15
CA TRP A 124 3.92 -1.33 -19.14
C TRP A 124 2.57 -2.06 -19.14
N PRO A 125 1.46 -1.36 -19.43
CA PRO A 125 0.11 -1.93 -19.31
C PRO A 125 -0.12 -3.16 -20.21
N GLN A 126 0.53 -3.21 -21.38
CA GLN A 126 0.39 -4.32 -22.34
C GLN A 126 1.19 -5.57 -21.95
N ALA A 127 2.09 -5.48 -20.97
CA ALA A 127 2.98 -6.59 -20.58
C ALA A 127 2.46 -7.37 -19.36
N ILE A 128 1.44 -6.86 -18.67
CA ILE A 128 0.99 -7.40 -17.39
C ILE A 128 -0.38 -8.07 -17.54
N GLY A 129 -0.44 -9.37 -17.25
CA GLY A 129 -1.68 -10.16 -17.38
C GLY A 129 -2.68 -9.88 -16.25
N HIS A 130 -3.96 -9.74 -16.61
CA HIS A 130 -5.07 -9.44 -15.71
C HIS A 130 -5.24 -10.43 -14.54
N VAL A 131 -4.82 -11.69 -14.72
CA VAL A 131 -4.91 -12.71 -13.66
C VAL A 131 -4.08 -12.31 -12.43
N VAL A 132 -2.88 -11.78 -12.65
CA VAL A 132 -2.00 -11.35 -11.55
C VAL A 132 -2.64 -10.16 -10.82
N SER A 133 -3.21 -9.21 -11.57
CA SER A 133 -3.89 -8.05 -10.98
C SER A 133 -5.04 -8.48 -10.07
N TRP A 134 -5.86 -9.45 -10.49
CA TRP A 134 -6.96 -9.97 -9.67
C TRP A 134 -6.49 -10.68 -8.40
N VAL A 135 -5.37 -11.41 -8.45
CA VAL A 135 -4.75 -12.01 -7.26
C VAL A 135 -4.28 -10.93 -6.29
N VAL A 136 -3.63 -9.87 -6.80
CA VAL A 136 -3.17 -8.74 -5.98
C VAL A 136 -4.36 -7.99 -5.38
N ILE A 137 -5.44 -7.75 -6.14
CA ILE A 137 -6.67 -7.13 -5.65
C ILE A 137 -7.29 -7.99 -4.53
N ALA A 138 -7.39 -9.30 -4.73
CA ALA A 138 -7.94 -10.20 -3.72
C ALA A 138 -7.11 -10.18 -2.42
N TYR A 139 -5.78 -10.21 -2.55
CA TYR A 139 -4.87 -10.04 -1.42
C TYR A 139 -5.11 -8.71 -0.68
N LEU A 140 -5.16 -7.59 -1.41
CA LEU A 140 -5.36 -6.26 -0.83
C LEU A 140 -6.73 -6.10 -0.15
N CYS A 141 -7.78 -6.75 -0.68
CA CYS A 141 -9.08 -6.81 -0.02
C CYS A 141 -9.01 -7.59 1.30
N VAL A 142 -8.31 -8.73 1.32
CA VAL A 142 -8.08 -9.51 2.55
C VAL A 142 -7.28 -8.69 3.55
N ASP A 143 -6.25 -7.98 3.08
CA ASP A 143 -5.42 -7.12 3.94
C ASP A 143 -6.24 -5.97 4.55
N ALA A 144 -7.05 -5.27 3.74
CA ALA A 144 -7.93 -4.20 4.21
C ALA A 144 -8.92 -4.70 5.28
N ILE A 145 -9.54 -5.87 5.07
CA ILE A 145 -10.44 -6.51 6.03
C ILE A 145 -9.66 -6.88 7.30
N GLY A 146 -8.48 -7.47 7.14
CA GLY A 146 -7.64 -7.88 8.26
C GLY A 146 -7.25 -6.72 9.17
N TRP A 147 -6.89 -5.56 8.60
CA TRP A 147 -6.63 -4.33 9.37
C TRP A 147 -7.90 -3.79 10.03
N MET A 148 -8.99 -3.69 9.27
CA MET A 148 -10.27 -3.17 9.77
C MET A 148 -10.75 -3.94 11.01
N PHE A 149 -10.62 -5.27 11.01
CA PHE A 149 -11.03 -6.13 12.13
C PHE A 149 -9.89 -6.50 13.10
N GLY A 150 -8.69 -5.95 12.94
CA GLY A 150 -7.55 -6.18 13.84
C GLY A 150 -7.10 -7.64 13.88
N VAL A 151 -7.20 -8.34 12.75
CA VAL A 151 -6.72 -9.72 12.58
C VAL A 151 -5.19 -9.75 12.60
N TRP A 152 -4.56 -8.77 11.94
CA TRP A 152 -3.11 -8.67 11.84
C TRP A 152 -2.45 -8.35 13.18
N ASP A 153 -3.04 -7.45 13.97
CA ASP A 153 -2.58 -7.13 15.34
C ASP A 153 -2.56 -8.39 16.21
N ARG A 154 -3.63 -9.18 16.16
CA ARG A 154 -3.75 -10.43 16.92
C ARG A 154 -2.68 -11.44 16.51
N LEU A 155 -2.35 -11.55 15.23
CA LEU A 155 -1.28 -12.42 14.75
C LEU A 155 0.12 -11.95 15.20
N ALA A 156 0.34 -10.64 15.29
CA ALA A 156 1.57 -10.07 15.81
C ALA A 156 1.72 -10.32 17.32
N VAL A 157 0.65 -10.17 18.10
CA VAL A 157 0.64 -10.40 19.56
C VAL A 157 0.85 -11.86 19.94
N LEU A 158 0.28 -12.81 19.17
CA LEU A 158 0.43 -14.25 19.43
C LEU A 158 1.88 -14.75 19.24
N ARG A 159 2.67 -14.08 18.38
CA ARG A 159 4.11 -14.35 18.21
C ARG A 159 4.94 -13.39 19.07
N ARG A 160 4.87 -13.59 20.38
CA ARG A 160 5.44 -12.82 21.53
C ARG A 160 6.91 -12.33 21.46
N GLU A 161 7.53 -12.16 20.29
CA GLU A 161 8.98 -12.06 20.11
C GLU A 161 9.48 -10.89 19.25
N SER A 162 8.66 -10.09 18.56
CA SER A 162 9.18 -8.85 17.95
C SER A 162 9.04 -7.70 18.95
N ILE A 163 10.10 -7.47 19.73
CA ILE A 163 10.19 -6.49 20.83
C ILE A 163 9.94 -5.03 20.34
N GLY A 164 9.86 -4.81 19.03
CA GLY A 164 9.73 -3.47 18.43
C GLY A 164 8.32 -3.01 18.05
N LEU A 165 7.52 -3.83 17.35
CA LEU A 165 6.31 -3.36 16.63
C LEU A 165 4.96 -3.69 17.28
N ALA A 166 4.91 -4.60 18.24
CA ALA A 166 3.65 -5.04 18.87
C ALA A 166 3.01 -4.02 19.85
N GLY A 167 3.54 -2.80 19.92
CA GLY A 167 3.21 -1.81 20.96
C GLY A 167 2.26 -0.69 20.54
N HIS A 168 1.65 -0.73 19.35
CA HIS A 168 0.83 0.39 18.86
C HIS A 168 -0.45 -0.06 18.15
N ASP A 169 -1.36 -0.64 18.94
CA ASP A 169 -2.68 -1.12 18.51
C ASP A 169 -3.75 0.00 18.57
N SER A 170 -3.49 1.15 17.95
CA SER A 170 -4.45 2.24 17.96
C SER A 170 -5.44 2.11 16.78
N ALA A 171 -6.71 2.42 17.03
CA ALA A 171 -7.77 2.25 16.04
C ALA A 171 -7.53 3.07 14.77
N ASP A 172 -6.89 4.23 14.90
CA ASP A 172 -6.52 5.10 13.79
C ASP A 172 -5.44 4.48 12.89
N VAL A 173 -4.46 3.75 13.44
CA VAL A 173 -3.47 3.00 12.64
C VAL A 173 -4.13 1.87 11.86
N ARG A 174 -5.03 1.12 12.49
CA ARG A 174 -5.77 0.05 11.81
C ARG A 174 -6.65 0.59 10.68
N VAL A 175 -7.37 1.67 10.95
CA VAL A 175 -8.23 2.30 9.95
C VAL A 175 -7.38 2.90 8.82
N SER A 176 -6.25 3.54 9.13
CA SER A 176 -5.37 4.12 8.10
C SER A 176 -4.79 3.05 7.17
N LEU A 177 -4.36 1.91 7.70
CA LEU A 177 -3.84 0.79 6.91
C LEU A 177 -4.94 0.10 6.09
N ALA A 178 -6.14 -0.06 6.66
CA ALA A 178 -7.28 -0.56 5.91
C ALA A 178 -7.66 0.36 4.74
N VAL A 179 -7.62 1.68 4.96
CA VAL A 179 -7.83 2.70 3.92
C VAL A 179 -6.76 2.60 2.84
N MET A 180 -5.48 2.46 3.22
CA MET A 180 -4.38 2.26 2.27
C MET A 180 -4.63 1.03 1.39
N ALA A 181 -4.86 -0.13 2.00
CA ALA A 181 -5.08 -1.40 1.31
C ALA A 181 -6.30 -1.36 0.38
N ALA A 182 -7.43 -0.83 0.86
CA ALA A 182 -8.64 -0.63 0.06
C ALA A 182 -8.39 0.32 -1.13
N SER A 183 -7.63 1.40 -0.89
CA SER A 183 -7.30 2.36 -1.94
C SER A 183 -6.39 1.75 -3.00
N MET A 184 -5.44 0.89 -2.63
CA MET A 184 -4.58 0.16 -3.57
C MET A 184 -5.40 -0.83 -4.41
N ALA A 185 -6.29 -1.59 -3.77
CA ALA A 185 -7.16 -2.54 -4.45
C ALA A 185 -8.05 -1.83 -5.49
N TYR A 186 -8.68 -0.73 -5.08
CA TYR A 186 -9.50 0.09 -5.95
C TYR A 186 -8.71 0.67 -7.11
N MET A 187 -7.56 1.26 -6.81
CA MET A 187 -6.69 1.89 -7.78
C MET A 187 -6.24 0.89 -8.84
N LEU A 188 -5.80 -0.31 -8.43
CA LEU A 188 -5.40 -1.36 -9.36
C LEU A 188 -6.58 -1.83 -10.21
N ALA A 189 -7.79 -1.95 -9.63
CA ALA A 189 -9.00 -2.27 -10.39
C ALA A 189 -9.33 -1.22 -11.46
N ALA A 190 -9.10 0.06 -11.17
CA ALA A 190 -9.38 1.16 -12.10
C ALA A 190 -8.29 1.36 -13.18
N MET A 191 -7.09 0.78 -12.99
CA MET A 191 -5.97 0.84 -13.95
C MET A 191 -6.02 -0.26 -15.01
N MET A 192 -6.78 -1.34 -14.78
CA MET A 192 -6.99 -2.45 -15.72
C MET A 192 -7.93 -2.09 -16.85
#